data_AF-A0A6J1EYJ0-F1
#
_entry.id   AF-A0A6J1EYJ0-F1
#
_cell.length_a   1.000
_cell.length_b   1.000
_cell.length_c   1.000
_cell.angle_alpha   90.00
_cell.angle_beta   90.00
_cell.angle_gamma   90.00
#
_symmetry.space_group_name_H-M   'P 1'
#
loop_
_entity.id
_entity.type
_entity.pdbx_description
1 polymer ?
#
loop_
_entity_poly.entity_id
_entity_poly.type
_entity_poly.pdbx_seq_one_letter_code
_entity_poly.pdbx_strand_id
1 'polypeptide(L)'
;MILKSFILGNLVSLCMKIINSVVLVGLYYRFLTTFSIGPSYLFLLRARVMEEGTEKKVSATTGFITGQLMMFISIYYAPLHLALGRPHTITVLALPYLLFHFFWNNHKHFFYYGSTTRNSMRNLSIQCVFLNNLIFQLFNHFILLSSMLVRLVNISMFRCNNKMLFVTSSFVGWLIGHILFMKWVGLILVWIQQNNSIRSNKYLVSEFRNSMARIFSILLFITYVYYLDAQDFTTQAALYTHHQYIAGFIMTGAFAHGAIFFIRDYNPEQNEDNVLARMLDHKEAIISHLSWASLFLGFHTLGLYVHNDVMLAFGTPEKQILIEPIFAQWIQSAHGKTSYGFDVLLSSTSGPAFNTGRSIWLPKKYPLKNVPL
;
A
#
# COMPACT_ATOMS: atom_id res chain seq x y z
N MET A 1 50.09 -13.17 27.75
CA MET A 1 49.32 -12.10 27.07
C MET A 1 49.41 -12.14 25.53
N ILE A 2 50.44 -12.75 24.93
CA ILE A 2 50.67 -12.78 23.47
C ILE A 2 49.76 -13.76 22.71
N LEU A 3 49.37 -14.90 23.32
CA LEU A 3 48.49 -15.86 22.66
C LEU A 3 47.04 -15.34 22.49
N LYS A 4 46.54 -14.54 23.45
CA LYS A 4 45.19 -13.94 23.38
C LYS A 4 45.08 -12.87 22.29
N SER A 5 46.13 -12.08 22.04
CA SER A 5 46.12 -11.05 20.99
C SER A 5 46.30 -11.64 19.59
N PHE A 6 47.07 -12.73 19.45
CA PHE A 6 47.26 -13.40 18.15
C PHE A 6 45.97 -14.10 17.69
N ILE A 7 45.23 -14.72 18.61
CA ILE A 7 43.92 -15.34 18.32
C ILE A 7 42.89 -14.26 17.94
N LEU A 8 42.86 -13.12 18.65
CA LEU A 8 41.91 -12.04 18.38
C LEU A 8 42.19 -11.34 17.04
N GLY A 9 43.45 -11.10 16.69
CA GLY A 9 43.85 -10.52 15.40
C GLY A 9 43.50 -11.43 14.21
N ASN A 10 43.73 -12.74 14.34
CA ASN A 10 43.31 -13.71 13.33
C ASN A 10 41.79 -13.82 13.23
N LEU A 11 41.07 -13.73 14.35
CA LEU A 11 39.61 -13.77 14.37
C LEU A 11 39.00 -12.53 13.68
N VAL A 12 39.57 -11.34 13.90
CA VAL A 12 39.15 -10.10 13.24
C VAL A 12 39.46 -10.15 11.74
N SER A 13 40.63 -10.63 11.33
CA SER A 13 40.97 -10.83 9.92
C SER A 13 40.04 -11.85 9.23
N LEU A 14 39.78 -12.97 9.90
CA LEU A 14 38.83 -13.99 9.45
C LEU A 14 37.40 -13.43 9.37
N CYS A 15 36.98 -12.63 10.36
CA CYS A 15 35.68 -11.95 10.36
C CYS A 15 35.57 -10.95 9.21
N MET A 16 36.60 -10.15 8.94
CA MET A 16 36.65 -9.24 7.79
C MET A 16 36.65 -10.00 6.45
N LYS A 17 37.29 -11.17 6.39
CA LYS A 17 37.29 -12.05 5.21
C LYS A 17 35.92 -12.73 5.00
N ILE A 18 35.20 -13.06 6.07
CA ILE A 18 33.83 -13.58 6.06
C ILE A 18 32.84 -12.47 5.70
N ILE A 19 32.98 -11.26 6.26
CA ILE A 19 32.14 -10.09 5.97
C ILE A 19 32.24 -9.68 4.50
N ASN A 20 33.45 -9.71 3.95
CA ASN A 20 33.70 -9.42 2.54
C ASN A 20 33.46 -10.63 1.62
N SER A 21 33.01 -11.77 2.14
CA SER A 21 32.76 -12.97 1.34
C SER A 21 31.47 -12.83 0.54
N VAL A 22 31.55 -13.22 -0.73
CA VAL A 22 30.40 -13.38 -1.63
C VAL A 22 29.28 -14.22 -1.01
N VAL A 23 29.65 -15.23 -0.21
CA VAL A 23 28.70 -16.12 0.48
C VAL A 23 27.88 -15.34 1.50
N LEU A 24 28.51 -14.48 2.31
CA LEU A 24 27.81 -13.76 3.35
C LEU A 24 26.90 -12.68 2.75
N VAL A 25 27.36 -12.00 1.69
CA VAL A 25 26.54 -11.03 0.95
C VAL A 25 25.28 -11.72 0.42
N GLY A 26 25.40 -12.86 -0.26
CA GLY A 26 24.24 -13.62 -0.74
C GLY A 26 23.30 -14.05 0.38
N LEU A 27 23.84 -14.61 1.46
CA LEU A 27 23.07 -15.12 2.59
C LEU A 27 22.35 -13.98 3.34
N TYR A 28 23.04 -12.89 3.65
CA TYR A 28 22.52 -11.76 4.44
C TYR A 28 21.39 -11.02 3.71
N TYR A 29 21.62 -10.65 2.45
CA TYR A 29 20.63 -9.86 1.72
C TYR A 29 19.36 -10.67 1.43
N ARG A 30 19.48 -11.97 1.10
CA ARG A 30 18.31 -12.83 0.88
C ARG A 30 17.61 -13.24 2.17
N PHE A 31 18.34 -13.40 3.26
CA PHE A 31 17.74 -13.57 4.58
C PHE A 31 16.91 -12.33 4.98
N LEU A 32 17.40 -11.12 4.76
CA LEU A 32 16.65 -9.90 5.07
C LEU A 32 15.36 -9.76 4.24
N THR A 33 15.35 -10.25 3.00
CA THR A 33 14.12 -10.21 2.19
C THR A 33 12.97 -11.03 2.78
N THR A 34 13.24 -12.04 3.60
CA THR A 34 12.16 -12.85 4.18
C THR A 34 11.37 -12.11 5.26
N PHE A 35 11.95 -11.05 5.84
CA PHE A 35 11.29 -10.14 6.79
C PHE A 35 10.52 -9.01 6.11
N SER A 36 10.62 -8.89 4.78
CA SER A 36 9.87 -7.92 4.01
C SER A 36 8.40 -8.39 3.89
N ILE A 37 7.62 -8.08 4.92
CA ILE A 37 6.20 -8.43 5.04
C ILE A 37 5.40 -7.69 3.97
N GLY A 38 4.76 -8.43 3.08
CA GLY A 38 3.83 -7.90 2.07
C GLY A 38 2.42 -8.49 2.20
N PRO A 39 1.47 -8.07 1.34
CA PRO A 39 0.06 -8.45 1.46
C PRO A 39 -0.18 -9.96 1.37
N SER A 40 0.68 -10.70 0.68
CA SER A 40 0.59 -12.16 0.58
C SER A 40 0.80 -12.88 1.93
N TYR A 41 1.57 -12.30 2.84
CA TYR A 41 1.75 -12.84 4.20
C TYR A 41 0.46 -12.71 5.03
N LEU A 42 -0.35 -11.67 4.78
CA LEU A 42 -1.67 -11.53 5.40
C LEU A 42 -2.64 -12.62 4.90
N PHE A 43 -2.54 -13.02 3.63
CA PHE A 43 -3.36 -14.10 3.08
C PHE A 43 -2.96 -15.47 3.67
N LEU A 44 -1.66 -15.68 3.90
CA LEU A 44 -1.16 -16.85 4.62
C LEU A 44 -1.64 -16.89 6.08
N LEU A 45 -1.61 -15.76 6.78
CA LEU A 45 -2.15 -15.61 8.13
C LEU A 45 -3.66 -15.86 8.15
N ARG A 46 -4.40 -15.31 7.17
CA ARG A 46 -5.84 -15.56 6.99
C ARG A 46 -6.11 -17.06 6.84
N ALA A 47 -5.40 -17.77 5.98
CA ALA A 47 -5.58 -19.21 5.81
C ALA A 47 -5.27 -19.99 7.11
N ARG A 48 -4.26 -19.56 7.88
CA ARG A 48 -3.88 -20.21 9.14
C ARG A 48 -4.89 -19.97 10.28
N VAL A 49 -5.57 -18.81 10.26
CA VAL A 49 -6.56 -18.37 11.27
C VAL A 49 -8.01 -18.76 10.90
N MET A 50 -8.39 -18.68 9.62
CA MET A 50 -9.78 -18.82 9.16
C MET A 50 -10.16 -20.22 8.66
N GLU A 51 -9.22 -21.03 8.16
CA GLU A 51 -9.56 -22.34 7.60
C GLU A 51 -9.49 -23.45 8.66
N GLU A 52 -10.61 -24.14 8.86
CA GLU A 52 -10.72 -25.34 9.68
C GLU A 52 -10.25 -26.57 8.86
N GLY A 53 -8.96 -26.90 8.98
CA GLY A 53 -8.39 -28.11 8.39
C GLY A 53 -6.87 -28.05 8.24
N THR A 54 -6.16 -29.09 8.69
CA THR A 54 -4.69 -29.20 8.56
C THR A 54 -4.25 -29.19 7.08
N GLU A 55 -5.00 -29.86 6.21
CA GLU A 55 -4.72 -29.94 4.77
C GLU A 55 -4.76 -28.58 4.06
N LYS A 56 -5.75 -27.73 4.37
CA LYS A 56 -5.86 -26.39 3.77
C LYS A 56 -4.77 -25.44 4.26
N LYS A 57 -4.36 -25.57 5.52
CA LYS A 57 -3.22 -24.83 6.08
C LYS A 57 -1.92 -25.20 5.39
N VAL A 58 -1.66 -26.50 5.20
CA VAL A 58 -0.49 -26.98 4.46
C VAL A 58 -0.53 -26.52 3.01
N SER A 59 -1.67 -26.64 2.33
CA SER A 59 -1.87 -26.16 0.96
C SER A 59 -1.58 -24.67 0.80
N ALA A 60 -2.07 -23.83 1.70
CA ALA A 60 -1.78 -22.39 1.71
C ALA A 60 -0.28 -22.11 1.88
N THR A 61 0.38 -22.81 2.81
CA THR A 61 1.83 -22.66 3.02
C THR A 61 2.63 -23.10 1.81
N THR A 62 2.23 -24.19 1.14
CA THR A 62 2.91 -24.68 -0.06
C THR A 62 2.74 -23.70 -1.21
N GLY A 63 1.51 -23.22 -1.48
CA GLY A 63 1.26 -22.24 -2.55
C GLY A 63 2.04 -20.93 -2.37
N PHE A 64 2.13 -20.47 -1.12
CA PHE A 64 2.92 -19.31 -0.75
C PHE A 64 4.43 -19.53 -0.99
N ILE A 65 5.00 -20.65 -0.51
CA ILE A 65 6.43 -20.97 -0.70
C ILE A 65 6.76 -21.16 -2.18
N THR A 66 5.89 -21.84 -2.94
CA THR A 66 6.03 -22.04 -4.39
C THR A 66 6.04 -20.69 -5.13
N GLY A 67 5.17 -19.75 -4.76
CA GLY A 67 5.15 -18.41 -5.35
C GLY A 67 6.43 -17.61 -5.05
N GLN A 68 6.96 -17.72 -3.83
CA GLN A 68 8.22 -17.08 -3.45
C GLN A 68 9.42 -17.67 -4.19
N LEU A 69 9.43 -18.99 -4.38
CA LEU A 69 10.44 -19.69 -5.17
C LEU A 69 10.42 -19.22 -6.64
N MET A 70 9.23 -19.12 -7.23
CA MET A 70 9.05 -18.64 -8.60
C MET A 70 9.55 -17.19 -8.76
N MET A 71 9.24 -16.33 -7.79
CA MET A 71 9.77 -14.96 -7.74
C MET A 71 11.29 -14.92 -7.53
N PHE A 72 11.85 -15.81 -6.70
CA PHE A 72 13.29 -15.91 -6.50
C PHE A 72 14.02 -16.26 -7.81
N ILE A 73 13.50 -17.25 -8.56
CA ILE A 73 14.04 -17.65 -9.86
C ILE A 73 13.93 -16.50 -10.87
N SER A 74 12.83 -15.74 -10.84
CA SER A 74 12.63 -14.61 -11.77
C SER A 74 13.72 -13.55 -11.67
N ILE A 75 14.34 -13.35 -10.50
CA ILE A 75 15.38 -12.34 -10.34
C ILE A 75 16.66 -12.69 -11.12
N TYR A 76 16.92 -13.97 -11.36
CA TYR A 76 18.10 -14.42 -12.10
C TYR A 76 17.80 -14.74 -13.57
N TYR A 77 16.52 -14.92 -13.93
CA TYR A 77 16.10 -15.27 -15.29
C TYR A 77 15.29 -14.14 -15.94
N ALA A 78 15.94 -13.40 -16.83
CA ALA A 78 15.39 -12.19 -17.44
C ALA A 78 14.03 -12.38 -18.16
N PRO A 79 13.78 -13.46 -18.93
CA PRO A 79 12.48 -13.64 -19.57
C PRO A 79 11.32 -13.81 -18.58
N LEU A 80 11.54 -14.53 -17.47
CA LEU A 80 10.52 -14.72 -16.42
C LEU A 80 10.30 -13.42 -15.62
N HIS A 81 11.36 -12.65 -15.37
CA HIS A 81 11.25 -11.30 -14.79
C HIS A 81 10.40 -10.37 -15.65
N LEU A 82 10.63 -10.35 -16.96
CA LEU A 82 9.89 -9.52 -17.90
C LEU A 82 8.44 -9.97 -18.05
N ALA A 83 8.18 -11.28 -18.04
CA ALA A 83 6.83 -11.82 -18.10
C ALA A 83 6.03 -11.46 -16.85
N LEU A 84 6.60 -11.63 -15.65
CA LEU A 84 5.91 -11.38 -14.38
C LEU A 84 5.95 -9.91 -13.91
N GLY A 85 6.88 -9.10 -14.43
CA GLY A 85 7.09 -7.72 -14.03
C GLY A 85 6.45 -6.67 -14.94
N ARG A 86 5.89 -7.06 -16.09
CA ARG A 86 5.14 -6.12 -16.94
C ARG A 86 3.76 -5.84 -16.35
N PRO A 87 3.37 -4.55 -16.23
CA PRO A 87 2.09 -4.15 -15.66
C PRO A 87 0.91 -4.81 -16.39
N HIS A 88 0.99 -4.92 -17.73
CA HIS A 88 -0.07 -5.52 -18.54
C HIS A 88 -0.27 -7.03 -18.28
N THR A 89 0.81 -7.80 -18.07
CA THR A 89 0.69 -9.22 -17.72
C THR A 89 0.10 -9.39 -16.32
N ILE A 90 0.49 -8.50 -15.40
CA ILE A 90 -0.05 -8.47 -14.05
C ILE A 90 -1.54 -8.12 -14.06
N THR A 91 -1.98 -7.15 -14.86
CA THR A 91 -3.41 -6.83 -14.99
C THR A 91 -4.21 -7.96 -15.62
N VAL A 92 -3.66 -8.63 -16.64
CA VAL A 92 -4.30 -9.80 -17.29
C VAL A 92 -4.42 -10.97 -16.32
N LEU A 93 -3.53 -11.11 -15.33
CA LEU A 93 -3.64 -12.12 -14.27
C LEU A 93 -4.49 -11.67 -13.08
N ALA A 94 -4.41 -10.40 -12.69
CA ALA A 94 -5.07 -9.85 -11.49
C ALA A 94 -6.55 -9.58 -11.71
N LEU A 95 -6.94 -9.13 -12.90
CA LEU A 95 -8.33 -8.81 -13.23
C LEU A 95 -9.22 -10.07 -13.23
N PRO A 96 -8.86 -11.20 -13.86
CA PRO A 96 -9.63 -12.44 -13.76
C PRO A 96 -9.69 -12.98 -12.33
N TYR A 97 -8.62 -12.81 -11.55
CA TYR A 97 -8.57 -13.23 -10.16
C TYR A 97 -9.51 -12.40 -9.26
N LEU A 98 -9.52 -11.08 -9.41
CA LEU A 98 -10.42 -10.17 -8.71
C LEU A 98 -11.88 -10.42 -9.10
N LEU A 99 -12.15 -10.61 -10.40
CA LEU A 99 -13.47 -11.00 -10.90
C LEU A 99 -13.91 -12.34 -10.30
N PHE A 100 -13.06 -13.36 -10.36
CA PHE A 100 -13.34 -14.67 -9.78
C PHE A 100 -13.61 -14.57 -8.27
N HIS A 101 -12.80 -13.81 -7.52
CA HIS A 101 -13.00 -13.60 -6.09
C HIS A 101 -14.31 -12.83 -5.78
N PHE A 102 -14.68 -11.85 -6.61
CA PHE A 102 -15.95 -11.11 -6.48
C PHE A 102 -17.16 -12.02 -6.75
N PHE A 103 -17.15 -12.79 -7.84
CA PHE A 103 -18.21 -13.74 -8.15
C PHE A 103 -18.29 -14.89 -7.13
N TRP A 104 -17.15 -15.39 -6.66
CA TRP A 104 -17.07 -16.46 -5.67
C TRP A 104 -17.54 -16.03 -4.27
N ASN A 105 -17.23 -14.80 -3.83
CA ASN A 105 -17.71 -14.29 -2.54
C ASN A 105 -19.20 -13.94 -2.55
N ASN A 106 -19.76 -13.49 -3.68
CA ASN A 106 -21.19 -13.20 -3.79
C ASN A 106 -22.03 -14.48 -3.85
N HIS A 107 -21.50 -15.58 -4.38
CA HIS A 107 -22.17 -16.87 -4.44
C HIS A 107 -21.80 -17.82 -3.30
N LYS A 108 -21.94 -17.39 -2.03
CA LYS A 108 -21.91 -18.32 -0.88
C LYS A 108 -22.98 -19.43 -0.96
N HIS A 109 -23.97 -19.29 -1.83
CA HIS A 109 -25.08 -20.24 -2.00
C HIS A 109 -24.88 -21.29 -3.10
N PHE A 110 -23.87 -21.21 -3.98
CA PHE A 110 -23.84 -22.11 -5.14
C PHE A 110 -23.38 -23.54 -4.82
N PHE A 111 -22.57 -23.74 -3.78
CA PHE A 111 -22.08 -25.07 -3.38
C PHE A 111 -22.89 -25.74 -2.25
N TYR A 112 -23.90 -25.05 -1.71
CA TYR A 112 -24.77 -25.62 -0.68
C TYR A 112 -25.98 -26.37 -1.24
N TYR A 113 -26.21 -26.34 -2.54
CA TYR A 113 -27.28 -27.11 -3.18
C TYR A 113 -26.69 -28.30 -3.95
N GLY A 114 -26.59 -29.44 -3.26
CA GLY A 114 -26.51 -30.77 -3.85
C GLY A 114 -25.32 -31.05 -4.78
N SER A 115 -24.19 -31.48 -4.23
CA SER A 115 -23.28 -32.35 -5.01
C SER A 115 -22.87 -33.58 -4.20
N THR A 116 -23.27 -34.73 -4.74
CA THR A 116 -23.14 -36.09 -4.20
C THR A 116 -21.73 -36.66 -4.38
N THR A 117 -20.67 -35.88 -4.16
CA THR A 117 -19.28 -36.39 -4.14
C THR A 117 -18.40 -35.62 -3.15
N ARG A 118 -18.54 -35.94 -1.85
CA ARG A 118 -17.79 -35.34 -0.72
C ARG A 118 -16.26 -35.28 -0.92
N ASN A 119 -15.69 -36.17 -1.73
CA ASN A 119 -14.25 -36.22 -1.99
C ASN A 119 -13.77 -35.22 -3.06
N SER A 120 -14.58 -34.95 -4.09
CA SER A 120 -14.21 -34.06 -5.21
C SER A 120 -14.18 -32.58 -4.77
N MET A 121 -15.21 -32.15 -4.03
CA MET A 121 -15.30 -30.77 -3.52
C MET A 121 -14.17 -30.42 -2.53
N ARG A 122 -13.74 -31.39 -1.70
CA ARG A 122 -12.62 -31.19 -0.77
C ARG A 122 -11.30 -31.00 -1.51
N ASN A 123 -11.08 -31.75 -2.59
CA ASN A 123 -9.86 -31.68 -3.39
C ASN A 123 -9.77 -30.34 -4.17
N LEU A 124 -10.87 -29.90 -4.80
CA LEU A 124 -10.94 -28.60 -5.48
C LEU A 124 -10.80 -27.40 -4.54
N SER A 125 -11.39 -27.47 -3.33
CA SER A 125 -11.24 -26.42 -2.32
C SER A 125 -9.77 -26.27 -1.88
N ILE A 126 -9.06 -27.39 -1.69
CA ILE A 126 -7.63 -27.40 -1.34
C ILE A 126 -6.78 -26.81 -2.48
N GLN A 127 -7.08 -27.16 -3.73
CA GLN A 127 -6.39 -26.62 -4.92
C GLN A 127 -6.66 -25.11 -5.12
N CYS A 128 -7.88 -24.64 -4.85
CA CYS A 128 -8.22 -23.22 -4.90
C CYS A 128 -7.47 -22.42 -3.81
N VAL A 129 -7.36 -22.96 -2.60
CA VAL A 129 -6.56 -22.34 -1.52
C VAL A 129 -5.07 -22.26 -1.91
N PHE A 130 -4.52 -23.31 -2.53
CA PHE A 130 -3.15 -23.31 -3.07
C PHE A 130 -2.97 -22.20 -4.11
N LEU A 131 -3.82 -22.18 -5.13
CA LEU A 131 -3.75 -21.25 -6.26
C LEU A 131 -3.90 -19.79 -5.81
N ASN A 132 -4.82 -19.52 -4.88
CA ASN A 132 -5.01 -18.17 -4.32
C ASN A 132 -3.74 -17.68 -3.59
N ASN A 133 -3.11 -18.52 -2.78
CA ASN A 133 -1.86 -18.17 -2.09
C ASN A 133 -0.69 -18.00 -3.07
N LEU A 134 -0.64 -18.81 -4.13
CA LEU A 134 0.35 -18.72 -5.20
C LEU A 134 0.24 -17.40 -5.97
N ILE A 135 -0.97 -17.07 -6.44
CA ILE A 135 -1.26 -15.87 -7.25
C ILE A 135 -0.99 -14.59 -6.45
N PHE A 136 -1.46 -14.51 -5.19
CA PHE A 136 -1.18 -13.35 -4.35
C PHE A 136 0.31 -13.16 -4.07
N GLN A 137 1.07 -14.25 -3.99
CA GLN A 137 2.51 -14.16 -3.82
C GLN A 137 3.22 -13.65 -5.08
N LEU A 138 2.71 -13.97 -6.27
CA LEU A 138 3.20 -13.38 -7.52
C LEU A 138 2.90 -11.87 -7.58
N PHE A 139 1.72 -11.46 -7.10
CA PHE A 139 1.38 -10.04 -6.92
C PHE A 139 2.08 -9.35 -5.74
N ASN A 140 2.89 -10.07 -4.94
CA ASN A 140 3.66 -9.46 -3.86
C ASN A 140 4.89 -8.67 -4.36
N HIS A 141 5.08 -8.59 -5.69
CA HIS A 141 6.03 -7.65 -6.32
C HIS A 141 5.74 -6.18 -5.93
N PHE A 142 4.52 -5.89 -5.47
CA PHE A 142 3.97 -4.54 -5.34
C PHE A 142 4.38 -3.76 -4.08
N ILE A 143 4.97 -4.39 -3.07
CA ILE A 143 5.31 -3.67 -1.82
C ILE A 143 6.81 -3.61 -1.52
N LEU A 144 7.62 -4.63 -1.84
CA LEU A 144 9.00 -4.68 -1.32
C LEU A 144 10.10 -5.16 -2.26
N LEU A 145 9.82 -5.73 -3.44
CA LEU A 145 10.89 -6.04 -4.41
C LEU A 145 11.25 -4.79 -5.21
N SER A 146 11.74 -3.77 -4.50
CA SER A 146 12.24 -2.55 -5.12
C SER A 146 13.30 -2.88 -6.17
N SER A 147 13.30 -2.08 -7.25
CA SER A 147 14.36 -2.04 -8.27
C SER A 147 15.78 -2.01 -7.68
N MET A 148 15.94 -1.59 -6.42
CA MET A 148 17.18 -1.62 -5.65
C MET A 148 17.71 -3.03 -5.39
N LEU A 149 16.85 -4.02 -5.10
CA LEU A 149 17.31 -5.38 -4.84
C LEU A 149 17.76 -6.07 -6.12
N VAL A 150 17.01 -5.91 -7.21
CA VAL A 150 17.39 -6.41 -8.54
C VAL A 150 18.68 -5.75 -9.00
N ARG A 151 18.83 -4.42 -8.81
CA ARG A 151 20.06 -3.69 -9.12
C ARG A 151 21.23 -4.14 -8.25
N LEU A 152 21.03 -4.37 -6.95
CA LEU A 152 22.07 -4.85 -6.04
C LEU A 152 22.49 -6.28 -6.37
N VAL A 153 21.55 -7.17 -6.70
CA VAL A 153 21.82 -8.53 -7.17
C VAL A 153 22.60 -8.49 -8.49
N ASN A 154 22.26 -7.60 -9.42
CA ASN A 154 23.00 -7.44 -10.68
C ASN A 154 24.42 -6.91 -10.47
N ILE A 155 24.61 -5.90 -9.61
CA ILE A 155 25.94 -5.39 -9.23
C ILE A 155 26.76 -6.49 -8.54
N SER A 156 26.13 -7.28 -7.68
CA SER A 156 26.80 -8.37 -6.97
C SER A 156 27.15 -9.53 -7.92
N MET A 157 26.25 -9.92 -8.84
CA MET A 157 26.53 -10.89 -9.90
C MET A 157 27.65 -10.44 -10.84
N PHE A 158 27.79 -9.14 -11.11
CA PHE A 158 28.89 -8.59 -11.90
C PHE A 158 30.23 -8.64 -11.16
N ARG A 159 30.24 -8.39 -9.84
CA ARG A 159 31.47 -8.39 -9.02
C ARG A 159 31.93 -9.78 -8.57
N CYS A 160 31.05 -10.77 -8.55
CA CYS A 160 31.36 -12.11 -8.05
C CYS A 160 32.07 -12.97 -9.11
N ASN A 161 33.25 -13.48 -8.76
CA ASN A 161 34.02 -14.37 -9.64
C ASN A 161 33.29 -15.70 -9.90
N ASN A 162 32.61 -16.25 -8.88
CA ASN A 162 31.85 -17.50 -8.95
C ASN A 162 30.34 -17.25 -8.83
N LYS A 163 29.66 -17.09 -9.98
CA LYS A 163 28.20 -16.82 -10.05
C LYS A 163 27.37 -17.90 -9.37
N MET A 164 27.72 -19.18 -9.52
CA MET A 164 26.99 -20.31 -8.93
C MET A 164 27.01 -20.28 -7.40
N LEU A 165 28.14 -19.90 -6.79
CA LEU A 165 28.31 -19.84 -5.33
C LEU A 165 27.51 -18.69 -4.70
N PHE A 166 27.35 -17.57 -5.43
CA PHE A 166 26.47 -16.48 -5.01
C PHE A 166 24.98 -16.89 -5.06
N VAL A 167 24.57 -17.61 -6.10
CA VAL A 167 23.18 -18.10 -6.25
C VAL A 167 22.85 -19.13 -5.17
N THR A 168 23.73 -20.09 -4.90
CA THR A 168 23.50 -21.11 -3.87
C THR A 168 23.47 -20.52 -2.45
N SER A 169 24.40 -19.61 -2.12
CA SER A 169 24.37 -18.91 -0.83
C SER A 169 23.14 -18.02 -0.65
N SER A 170 22.70 -17.36 -1.72
CA SER A 170 21.44 -16.60 -1.78
C SER A 170 20.22 -17.48 -1.52
N PHE A 171 20.17 -18.66 -2.14
CA PHE A 171 19.08 -19.62 -1.95
C PHE A 171 19.03 -20.17 -0.52
N VAL A 172 20.19 -20.49 0.06
CA VAL A 172 20.29 -20.97 1.45
C VAL A 172 19.86 -19.89 2.45
N GLY A 173 20.29 -18.63 2.26
CA GLY A 173 19.87 -17.52 3.11
C GLY A 173 18.37 -17.25 3.07
N TRP A 174 17.77 -17.33 1.88
CA TRP A 174 16.32 -17.27 1.69
C TRP A 174 15.59 -18.42 2.43
N LEU A 175 16.05 -19.67 2.26
CA LEU A 175 15.44 -20.85 2.88
C LEU A 175 15.46 -20.77 4.41
N ILE A 176 16.60 -20.40 5.00
CA ILE A 176 16.77 -20.22 6.45
C ILE A 176 15.82 -19.14 6.99
N GLY A 177 15.74 -18.01 6.29
CA GLY A 177 14.84 -16.91 6.65
C GLY A 177 13.37 -17.33 6.68
N HIS A 178 12.92 -18.10 5.69
CA HIS A 178 11.55 -18.59 5.63
C HIS A 178 11.22 -19.61 6.72
N ILE A 179 12.10 -20.56 7.01
CA ILE A 179 11.88 -21.55 8.08
C ILE A 179 11.74 -20.84 9.43
N LEU A 180 12.61 -19.87 9.70
CA LEU A 180 12.56 -19.08 10.95
C LEU A 180 11.29 -18.24 11.03
N PHE A 181 10.94 -17.53 9.96
CA PHE A 181 9.73 -16.71 9.92
C PHE A 181 8.46 -17.54 10.15
N MET A 182 8.35 -18.70 9.49
CA MET A 182 7.17 -19.56 9.61
C MET A 182 6.99 -20.16 11.01
N LYS A 183 8.09 -20.49 11.68
CA LYS A 183 8.10 -20.90 13.10
C LYS A 183 7.68 -19.75 14.02
N TRP A 184 8.25 -18.56 13.82
CA TRP A 184 7.90 -17.36 14.59
C TRP A 184 6.41 -17.00 14.48
N VAL A 185 5.85 -16.96 13.28
CA VAL A 185 4.41 -16.72 13.06
C VAL A 185 3.56 -17.82 13.71
N GLY A 186 4.01 -19.08 13.68
CA GLY A 186 3.35 -20.19 14.36
C GLY A 186 3.28 -19.97 15.87
N LEU A 187 4.39 -19.57 16.49
CA LEU A 187 4.47 -19.29 17.93
C LEU A 187 3.56 -18.13 18.35
N ILE A 188 3.56 -17.04 17.58
CA ILE A 188 2.70 -15.88 17.85
C ILE A 188 1.22 -16.28 17.80
N LEU A 189 0.81 -17.08 16.82
CA LEU A 189 -0.57 -17.53 16.71
C LEU A 189 -1.00 -18.45 17.84
N VAL A 190 -0.12 -19.37 18.26
CA VAL A 190 -0.39 -20.24 19.42
C VAL A 190 -0.51 -19.40 20.70
N TRP A 191 0.33 -18.38 20.86
CA TRP A 191 0.27 -17.46 22.00
C TRP A 191 -1.03 -16.65 22.03
N ILE A 192 -1.48 -16.14 20.87
CA ILE A 192 -2.78 -15.46 20.75
C ILE A 192 -3.94 -16.41 21.07
N GLN A 193 -3.87 -17.67 20.61
CA GLN A 193 -4.92 -18.67 20.80
C GLN A 193 -5.00 -19.20 22.24
N GLN A 194 -3.87 -19.24 22.96
CA GLN A 194 -3.81 -19.64 24.38
C GLN A 194 -4.31 -18.53 25.33
N ASN A 195 -4.45 -17.30 24.85
CA ASN A 195 -4.88 -16.18 25.67
C ASN A 195 -6.40 -16.25 25.91
N ASN A 196 -6.81 -16.75 27.09
CA ASN A 196 -8.21 -17.08 27.42
C ASN A 196 -9.22 -15.92 27.27
N SER A 197 -8.75 -14.66 27.41
CA SER A 197 -9.56 -13.45 27.21
C SER A 197 -10.06 -13.27 25.77
N ILE A 198 -9.28 -13.71 24.77
CA ILE A 198 -9.64 -13.58 23.35
C ILE A 198 -10.55 -14.75 22.92
N ARG A 199 -10.38 -15.93 23.52
CA ARG A 199 -11.16 -17.14 23.23
C ARG A 199 -12.60 -17.06 23.73
N SER A 200 -12.86 -16.36 24.83
CA SER A 200 -14.19 -16.27 25.45
C SER A 200 -15.15 -15.36 24.67
N ASN A 201 -14.64 -14.38 23.92
CA ASN A 201 -15.48 -13.43 23.19
C ASN A 201 -15.61 -13.80 21.70
N LYS A 202 -16.40 -14.84 21.42
CA LYS A 202 -16.67 -15.34 20.04
C LYS A 202 -17.13 -14.25 19.08
N TYR A 203 -17.88 -13.26 19.57
CA TYR A 203 -18.37 -12.12 18.80
C TYR A 203 -17.22 -11.22 18.33
N LEU A 204 -16.29 -10.86 19.23
CA LEU A 204 -15.14 -10.01 18.92
C LEU A 204 -14.18 -10.70 17.92
N VAL A 205 -13.99 -12.02 18.05
CA VAL A 205 -13.18 -12.80 17.09
C VAL A 205 -13.85 -12.85 15.71
N SER A 206 -15.18 -13.00 15.62
CA SER A 206 -15.89 -12.94 14.34
C SER A 206 -15.92 -11.54 13.72
N GLU A 207 -16.03 -10.50 14.54
CA GLU A 207 -16.02 -9.10 14.11
C GLU A 207 -14.63 -8.71 13.59
N PHE A 208 -13.57 -9.09 14.31
CA PHE A 208 -12.18 -8.92 13.88
C PHE A 208 -11.89 -9.68 12.59
N ARG A 209 -12.43 -10.91 12.43
CA ARG A 209 -12.32 -11.70 11.20
C ARG A 209 -12.96 -11.00 9.99
N ASN A 210 -14.13 -10.38 10.17
CA ASN A 210 -14.81 -9.64 9.11
C ASN A 210 -14.13 -8.30 8.82
N SER A 211 -13.70 -7.57 9.86
CA SER A 211 -12.99 -6.30 9.75
C SER A 211 -11.64 -6.47 9.05
N MET A 212 -10.86 -7.50 9.41
CA MET A 212 -9.61 -7.84 8.73
C MET A 212 -9.81 -8.15 7.25
N ALA A 213 -10.89 -8.86 6.87
CA ALA A 213 -11.20 -9.15 5.47
C ALA A 213 -11.55 -7.87 4.69
N ARG A 214 -12.29 -6.94 5.31
CA ARG A 214 -12.68 -5.66 4.71
C ARG A 214 -11.50 -4.70 4.57
N ILE A 215 -10.70 -4.53 5.63
CA ILE A 215 -9.47 -3.72 5.62
C ILE A 215 -8.47 -4.27 4.58
N PHE A 216 -8.35 -5.60 4.49
CA PHE A 216 -7.51 -6.26 3.49
C PHE A 216 -7.96 -5.99 2.05
N SER A 217 -9.27 -6.07 1.77
CA SER A 217 -9.81 -5.77 0.45
C SER A 217 -9.58 -4.31 0.06
N ILE A 218 -9.70 -3.38 1.01
CA ILE A 218 -9.48 -1.95 0.80
C ILE A 218 -7.99 -1.67 0.53
N LEU A 219 -7.08 -2.23 1.34
CA LEU A 219 -5.64 -2.07 1.15
C LEU A 219 -5.16 -2.64 -0.19
N LEU A 220 -5.70 -3.78 -0.60
CA LEU A 220 -5.39 -4.40 -1.88
C LEU A 220 -5.89 -3.56 -3.06
N PHE A 221 -7.10 -3.01 -2.94
CA PHE A 221 -7.67 -2.11 -3.93
C PHE A 221 -6.87 -0.82 -4.07
N ILE A 222 -6.51 -0.17 -2.96
CA ILE A 222 -5.69 1.06 -2.97
C ILE A 222 -4.32 0.80 -3.60
N THR A 223 -3.68 -0.33 -3.26
CA THR A 223 -2.37 -0.70 -3.82
C THR A 223 -2.46 -0.96 -5.34
N TYR A 224 -3.55 -1.58 -5.79
CA TYR A 224 -3.80 -1.85 -7.20
C TYR A 224 -4.07 -0.57 -8.00
N VAL A 225 -4.90 0.33 -7.47
CA VAL A 225 -5.20 1.64 -8.07
C VAL A 225 -3.93 2.50 -8.17
N TYR A 226 -3.14 2.59 -7.10
CA TYR A 226 -1.91 3.37 -7.07
C TYR A 226 -0.89 2.91 -8.13
N TYR A 227 -0.84 1.61 -8.45
CA TYR A 227 0.08 1.08 -9.45
C TYR A 227 -0.40 1.33 -10.89
N LEU A 228 -1.70 1.23 -11.15
CA LEU A 228 -2.27 1.55 -12.46
C LEU A 228 -2.12 3.03 -12.80
N ASP A 229 -2.25 3.90 -11.81
CA ASP A 229 -2.18 5.37 -11.95
C ASP A 229 -0.78 5.87 -12.35
N ALA A 230 0.27 5.10 -12.05
CA ALA A 230 1.65 5.54 -12.24
C ALA A 230 2.19 5.38 -13.68
N GLN A 231 1.47 4.73 -14.58
CA GLN A 231 2.04 4.27 -15.86
C GLN A 231 1.23 4.60 -17.12
N ASP A 232 -0.06 4.93 -17.00
CA ASP A 232 -0.90 5.37 -18.12
C ASP A 232 -1.67 6.66 -17.76
N PHE A 233 -1.26 7.77 -18.39
CA PHE A 233 -1.87 9.08 -18.19
C PHE A 233 -3.35 9.12 -18.60
N THR A 234 -3.77 8.31 -19.58
CA THR A 234 -5.16 8.27 -20.04
C THR A 234 -6.04 7.65 -18.97
N THR A 235 -5.59 6.52 -18.42
CA THR A 235 -6.29 5.83 -17.33
C THR A 235 -6.32 6.69 -16.05
N GLN A 236 -5.21 7.36 -15.72
CA GLN A 236 -5.15 8.31 -14.60
C GLN A 236 -6.15 9.46 -14.74
N ALA A 237 -6.16 10.14 -15.90
CA ALA A 237 -7.09 11.23 -16.18
C ALA A 237 -8.55 10.75 -16.15
N ALA A 238 -8.84 9.58 -16.73
CA ALA A 238 -10.17 8.99 -16.74
C ALA A 238 -10.64 8.62 -15.32
N LEU A 239 -9.79 7.99 -14.51
CA LEU A 239 -10.11 7.62 -13.13
C LEU A 239 -10.32 8.85 -12.24
N TYR A 240 -9.44 9.85 -12.33
CA TYR A 240 -9.59 11.11 -11.60
C TYR A 240 -10.90 11.79 -11.94
N THR A 241 -11.18 11.96 -13.24
CA THR A 241 -12.42 12.60 -13.71
C THR A 241 -13.64 11.81 -13.24
N HIS A 242 -13.66 10.50 -13.46
CA HIS A 242 -14.77 9.62 -13.07
C HIS A 242 -15.09 9.72 -11.57
N HIS A 243 -14.08 9.63 -10.69
CA HIS A 243 -14.29 9.70 -9.25
C HIS A 243 -14.67 11.11 -8.78
N GLN A 244 -14.13 12.16 -9.41
CA GLN A 244 -14.52 13.53 -9.10
C GLN A 244 -15.99 13.79 -9.44
N TYR A 245 -16.48 13.27 -10.57
CA TYR A 245 -17.90 13.33 -10.92
C TYR A 245 -18.76 12.52 -9.95
N ILE A 246 -18.38 11.28 -9.61
CA ILE A 246 -19.11 10.48 -8.62
C ILE A 246 -19.17 11.19 -7.27
N ALA A 247 -18.06 11.77 -6.81
CA ALA A 247 -18.02 12.53 -5.57
C ALA A 247 -19.00 13.73 -5.62
N GLY A 248 -19.06 14.45 -6.76
CA GLY A 248 -20.04 15.51 -6.97
C GLY A 248 -21.50 15.03 -6.94
N PHE A 249 -21.80 13.89 -7.57
CA PHE A 249 -23.14 13.28 -7.53
C PHE A 249 -23.53 12.86 -6.11
N ILE A 250 -22.64 12.21 -5.38
CA ILE A 250 -22.88 11.77 -4.00
C ILE A 250 -23.05 12.98 -3.08
N MET A 251 -22.23 14.02 -3.22
CA MET A 251 -22.31 15.24 -2.41
C MET A 251 -23.64 15.96 -2.64
N THR A 252 -24.04 16.15 -3.90
CA THR A 252 -25.34 16.76 -4.25
C THR A 252 -26.51 15.91 -3.75
N GLY A 253 -26.40 14.58 -3.90
CA GLY A 253 -27.38 13.63 -3.36
C GLY A 253 -27.52 13.73 -1.84
N ALA A 254 -26.41 13.86 -1.10
CA ALA A 254 -26.43 14.01 0.35
C ALA A 254 -27.21 15.28 0.77
N PHE A 255 -26.99 16.42 0.11
CA PHE A 255 -27.76 17.64 0.38
C PHE A 255 -29.24 17.50 -0.03
N ALA A 256 -29.53 16.84 -1.15
CA ALA A 256 -30.91 16.58 -1.57
C ALA A 256 -31.66 15.71 -0.54
N HIS A 257 -31.04 14.63 -0.07
CA HIS A 257 -31.60 13.79 0.99
C HIS A 257 -31.70 14.54 2.33
N GLY A 258 -30.74 15.41 2.65
CA GLY A 258 -30.82 16.30 3.81
C GLY A 258 -32.03 17.25 3.74
N ALA A 259 -32.31 17.83 2.58
CA ALA A 259 -33.50 18.66 2.38
C ALA A 259 -34.80 17.85 2.49
N ILE A 260 -34.83 16.62 1.94
CA ILE A 260 -35.98 15.71 2.09
C ILE A 260 -36.22 15.39 3.56
N PHE A 261 -35.16 15.10 4.33
CA PHE A 261 -35.25 14.86 5.77
C PHE A 261 -35.87 16.05 6.50
N PHE A 262 -35.43 17.29 6.21
CA PHE A 262 -36.01 18.49 6.84
C PHE A 262 -37.50 18.71 6.52
N ILE A 263 -37.99 18.21 5.38
CA ILE A 263 -39.40 18.34 5.00
C ILE A 263 -40.25 17.19 5.56
N ARG A 264 -39.73 15.96 5.53
CA ARG A 264 -40.52 14.75 5.82
C ARG A 264 -40.39 14.24 7.24
N ASP A 265 -39.18 14.29 7.79
CA ASP A 265 -38.81 13.50 8.97
C ASP A 265 -38.36 14.38 10.15
N TYR A 266 -38.05 15.65 9.91
CA TYR A 266 -37.65 16.58 10.97
C TYR A 266 -38.85 16.98 11.83
N ASN A 267 -38.75 16.71 13.14
CA ASN A 267 -39.74 17.11 14.13
C ASN A 267 -39.14 18.22 15.04
N PRO A 268 -39.67 19.45 15.03
CA PRO A 268 -39.15 20.55 15.84
C PRO A 268 -39.31 20.31 17.35
N GLU A 269 -40.40 19.67 17.79
CA GLU A 269 -40.67 19.43 19.22
C GLU A 269 -39.65 18.45 19.83
N GLN A 270 -39.20 17.46 19.06
CA GLN A 270 -38.20 16.49 19.50
C GLN A 270 -36.76 17.04 19.47
N ASN A 271 -36.55 18.14 18.76
CA ASN A 271 -35.23 18.73 18.52
C ASN A 271 -35.06 20.10 19.19
N GLU A 272 -35.96 20.44 20.12
CA GLU A 272 -35.89 21.69 20.88
C GLU A 272 -34.53 21.84 21.60
N ASP A 273 -33.99 23.05 21.59
CA ASP A 273 -32.70 23.44 22.21
C ASP A 273 -31.44 22.70 21.75
N ASN A 274 -31.53 21.83 20.74
CA ASN A 274 -30.38 21.12 20.21
C ASN A 274 -29.59 21.94 19.16
N VAL A 275 -28.43 21.41 18.74
CA VAL A 275 -27.55 22.09 17.78
C VAL A 275 -28.18 22.26 16.39
N LEU A 276 -29.11 21.36 16.02
CA LEU A 276 -29.77 21.38 14.72
C LEU A 276 -30.84 22.48 14.67
N ALA A 277 -31.65 22.62 15.72
CA ALA A 277 -32.61 23.71 15.87
C ALA A 277 -31.89 25.07 15.88
N ARG A 278 -30.82 25.21 16.67
CA ARG A 278 -30.04 26.46 16.74
C ARG A 278 -29.43 26.88 15.40
N MET A 279 -29.02 25.91 14.57
CA MET A 279 -28.53 26.19 13.22
C MET A 279 -29.65 26.77 12.35
N LEU A 280 -30.88 26.23 12.46
CA LEU A 280 -32.04 26.72 11.71
C LEU A 280 -32.45 28.13 12.13
N ASP A 281 -32.38 28.46 13.43
CA ASP A 281 -32.69 29.79 13.96
C ASP A 281 -31.76 30.88 13.40
N HIS A 282 -30.52 30.52 13.10
CA HIS A 282 -29.52 31.42 12.54
C HIS A 282 -29.21 31.18 11.06
N LYS A 283 -30.10 30.47 10.33
CA LYS A 283 -29.87 30.10 8.92
C LYS A 283 -29.58 31.29 8.00
N GLU A 284 -30.24 32.43 8.23
CA GLU A 284 -30.06 33.63 7.40
C GLU A 284 -28.65 34.22 7.53
N ALA A 285 -28.06 34.15 8.72
CA ALA A 285 -26.66 34.53 8.93
C ALA A 285 -25.71 33.58 8.19
N ILE A 286 -25.96 32.27 8.24
CA ILE A 286 -25.15 31.28 7.52
C ILE A 286 -25.22 31.50 6.00
N ILE A 287 -26.43 31.66 5.46
CA ILE A 287 -26.67 31.86 4.03
C ILE A 287 -26.03 33.17 3.54
N SER A 288 -26.18 34.26 4.29
CA SER A 288 -25.59 35.56 3.92
C SER A 288 -24.05 35.53 3.89
N HIS A 289 -23.40 34.88 4.86
CA HIS A 289 -21.94 34.73 4.84
C HIS A 289 -21.46 33.86 3.69
N LEU A 290 -22.18 32.77 3.37
CA LEU A 290 -21.84 31.92 2.23
C LEU A 290 -22.03 32.64 0.89
N SER A 291 -23.07 33.47 0.78
CA SER A 291 -23.32 34.33 -0.38
C SER A 291 -22.20 35.36 -0.56
N TRP A 292 -21.83 36.06 0.52
CA TRP A 292 -20.72 37.01 0.51
C TRP A 292 -19.41 36.35 0.09
N ALA A 293 -19.06 35.19 0.66
CA ALA A 293 -17.83 34.47 0.30
C ALA A 293 -17.84 34.04 -1.18
N SER A 294 -18.98 33.58 -1.69
CA SER A 294 -19.14 33.18 -3.10
C SER A 294 -18.97 34.37 -4.05
N LEU A 295 -19.59 35.51 -3.73
CA LEU A 295 -19.45 36.74 -4.51
C LEU A 295 -18.03 37.28 -4.46
N PHE A 296 -17.43 37.33 -3.27
CA PHE A 296 -16.05 37.77 -3.07
C PHE A 296 -15.09 36.93 -3.92
N LEU A 297 -15.15 35.59 -3.81
CA LEU A 297 -14.30 34.71 -4.59
C LEU A 297 -14.57 34.83 -6.10
N GLY A 298 -15.85 34.91 -6.50
CA GLY A 298 -16.25 35.05 -7.90
C GLY A 298 -15.70 36.32 -8.56
N PHE A 299 -15.94 37.49 -7.94
CA PHE A 299 -15.50 38.77 -8.49
C PHE A 299 -13.97 38.88 -8.58
N HIS A 300 -13.25 38.46 -7.55
CA HIS A 300 -11.79 38.59 -7.54
C HIS A 300 -11.14 37.57 -8.48
N THR A 301 -11.60 36.31 -8.48
CA THR A 301 -11.01 35.28 -9.34
C THR A 301 -11.29 35.58 -10.80
N LEU A 302 -12.56 35.74 -11.18
CA LEU A 302 -12.92 36.03 -12.57
C LEU A 302 -12.37 37.38 -13.03
N GLY A 303 -12.41 38.40 -12.16
CA GLY A 303 -11.88 39.72 -12.46
C GLY A 303 -10.37 39.69 -12.77
N LEU A 304 -9.58 38.92 -12.01
CA LEU A 304 -8.15 38.73 -12.29
C LEU A 304 -7.91 38.01 -13.62
N TYR A 305 -8.69 36.97 -13.93
CA TYR A 305 -8.59 36.28 -15.23
C TYR A 305 -8.87 37.24 -16.39
N VAL A 306 -9.98 37.97 -16.32
CA VAL A 306 -10.36 38.94 -17.36
C VAL A 306 -9.32 40.05 -17.48
N HIS A 307 -8.83 40.60 -16.36
CA HIS A 307 -7.75 41.60 -16.37
C HIS A 307 -6.51 41.05 -17.10
N ASN A 308 -6.07 39.84 -16.74
CA ASN A 308 -4.88 39.22 -17.33
C ASN A 308 -5.06 38.91 -18.83
N ASP A 309 -6.24 38.47 -19.26
CA ASP A 309 -6.55 38.25 -20.67
C ASP A 309 -6.54 39.57 -21.47
N VAL A 310 -7.08 40.65 -20.90
CA VAL A 310 -7.06 41.98 -21.53
C VAL A 310 -5.64 42.53 -21.63
N MET A 311 -4.82 42.39 -20.58
CA MET A 311 -3.40 42.81 -20.62
C MET A 311 -2.60 42.03 -21.67
N LEU A 312 -2.88 40.73 -21.84
CA LEU A 312 -2.30 39.92 -22.92
C LEU A 312 -2.76 40.38 -24.29
N ALA A 313 -4.05 40.61 -24.47
CA ALA A 313 -4.62 41.06 -25.74
C ALA A 313 -4.05 42.41 -26.18
N PHE A 314 -3.72 43.29 -25.23
CA PHE A 314 -3.06 44.57 -25.48
C PHE A 314 -1.53 44.48 -25.66
N GLY A 315 -0.95 43.27 -25.59
CA GLY A 315 0.49 43.08 -25.79
C GLY A 315 1.35 43.60 -24.64
N THR A 316 0.77 43.78 -23.45
CA THR A 316 1.47 44.24 -22.23
C THR A 316 1.41 43.16 -21.13
N PRO A 317 2.04 41.99 -21.33
CA PRO A 317 2.00 40.87 -20.37
C PRO A 317 2.61 41.24 -19.00
N GLU A 318 3.53 42.20 -18.94
CA GLU A 318 4.14 42.68 -17.70
C GLU A 318 3.15 43.37 -16.74
N LYS A 319 1.97 43.76 -17.24
CA LYS A 319 0.89 44.36 -16.45
C LYS A 319 -0.11 43.34 -15.90
N GLN A 320 0.12 42.05 -16.15
CA GLN A 320 -0.65 41.00 -15.52
C GLN A 320 -0.45 41.01 -14.01
N ILE A 321 -1.50 40.64 -13.29
CA ILE A 321 -1.45 40.44 -11.85
C ILE A 321 -1.23 38.94 -11.64
N LEU A 322 0.00 38.58 -11.30
CA LEU A 322 0.41 37.20 -10.98
C LEU A 322 0.60 37.09 -9.47
N ILE A 323 -0.28 36.31 -8.83
CA ILE A 323 -0.26 36.11 -7.39
C ILE A 323 0.42 34.77 -7.11
N GLU A 324 1.53 34.79 -6.37
CA GLU A 324 2.23 33.57 -5.99
C GLU A 324 1.51 32.84 -4.84
N PRO A 325 1.31 31.51 -4.92
CA PRO A 325 0.64 30.74 -3.88
C PRO A 325 1.61 30.41 -2.72
N ILE A 326 2.11 31.44 -2.04
CA ILE A 326 3.15 31.36 -1.00
C ILE A 326 2.80 30.34 0.10
N PHE A 327 1.54 30.29 0.53
CA PHE A 327 1.11 29.31 1.54
C PHE A 327 1.21 27.86 1.06
N ALA A 328 0.89 27.60 -0.22
CA ALA A 328 1.00 26.26 -0.78
C ALA A 328 2.46 25.87 -1.02
N GLN A 329 3.29 26.82 -1.47
CA GLN A 329 4.74 26.63 -1.59
C GLN A 329 5.39 26.35 -0.23
N TRP A 330 4.97 27.07 0.82
CA TRP A 330 5.40 26.82 2.20
C TRP A 330 5.03 25.41 2.67
N ILE A 331 3.82 24.92 2.40
CA ILE A 331 3.42 23.52 2.71
C ILE A 331 4.30 22.53 1.94
N GLN A 332 4.54 22.76 0.65
CA GLN A 332 5.42 21.89 -0.13
C GLN A 332 6.86 21.87 0.43
N SER A 333 7.36 23.01 0.92
CA SER A 333 8.66 23.09 1.58
C SER A 333 8.68 22.43 2.96
N ALA A 334 7.62 22.59 3.75
CA ALA A 334 7.44 21.85 5.00
C ALA A 334 7.48 20.33 4.78
N HIS A 335 7.07 19.86 3.60
CA HIS A 335 7.12 18.45 3.19
C HIS A 335 8.47 17.98 2.60
N GLY A 336 9.45 18.87 2.46
CA GLY A 336 10.82 18.57 2.01
C GLY A 336 11.21 19.13 0.65
N LYS A 337 10.38 19.97 0.01
CA LYS A 337 10.74 20.61 -1.26
C LYS A 337 11.60 21.85 -1.05
N THR A 338 12.84 21.81 -1.52
CA THR A 338 13.84 22.87 -1.28
C THR A 338 13.88 23.95 -2.37
N SER A 339 13.15 23.78 -3.49
CA SER A 339 13.25 24.67 -4.66
C SER A 339 12.72 26.09 -4.44
N TYR A 340 11.87 26.31 -3.43
CA TYR A 340 11.26 27.62 -3.17
C TYR A 340 12.06 28.49 -2.21
N GLY A 341 13.17 28.00 -1.65
CA GLY A 341 14.01 28.76 -0.73
C GLY A 341 13.47 28.91 0.71
N PHE A 342 12.34 28.29 1.04
CA PHE A 342 11.89 28.18 2.43
C PHE A 342 12.73 27.15 3.19
N ASP A 343 13.32 27.56 4.32
CA ASP A 343 14.08 26.69 5.23
C ASP A 343 13.21 26.28 6.43
N VAL A 344 12.20 25.43 6.19
CA VAL A 344 11.15 25.10 7.18
C VAL A 344 10.93 23.58 7.28
N LEU A 345 10.87 23.07 8.52
CA LEU A 345 10.58 21.67 8.84
C LEU A 345 11.47 20.68 8.06
N LEU A 346 10.89 19.92 7.11
CA LEU A 346 11.63 18.88 6.37
C LEU A 346 12.48 19.44 5.22
N SER A 347 12.28 20.69 4.80
CA SER A 347 13.20 21.34 3.84
C SER A 347 14.50 21.78 4.52
N SER A 348 14.48 21.98 5.85
CA SER A 348 15.67 22.32 6.62
C SER A 348 16.47 21.09 7.01
N THR A 349 17.65 20.95 6.41
CA THR A 349 18.56 19.82 6.70
C THR A 349 19.12 19.84 8.12
N SER A 350 19.07 20.98 8.80
CA SER A 350 19.47 21.16 10.20
C SER A 350 18.29 21.00 11.17
N GLY A 351 17.06 20.97 10.67
CA GLY A 351 15.84 20.97 11.47
C GLY A 351 15.64 19.68 12.28
N PRO A 352 15.07 19.75 13.50
CA PRO A 352 14.76 18.57 14.31
C PRO A 352 13.90 17.55 13.56
N ALA A 353 12.88 18.01 12.83
CA ALA A 353 11.98 17.15 12.05
C ALA A 353 12.70 16.36 10.96
N PHE A 354 13.65 17.00 10.26
CA PHE A 354 14.47 16.33 9.26
C PHE A 354 15.42 15.33 9.91
N ASN A 355 16.12 15.73 10.98
CA ASN A 355 17.09 14.89 11.67
C ASN A 355 16.46 13.63 12.28
N THR A 356 15.27 13.73 12.88
CA THR A 356 14.54 12.58 13.43
C THR A 356 14.06 11.62 12.34
N GLY A 357 13.65 12.12 11.18
CA GLY A 357 13.14 11.29 10.08
C GLY A 357 14.22 10.72 9.14
N ARG A 358 15.45 11.27 9.18
CA ARG A 358 16.53 11.00 8.20
C ARG A 358 17.00 9.55 8.20
N SER A 359 16.92 8.85 9.33
CA SER A 359 17.41 7.47 9.46
C SER A 359 16.39 6.40 9.04
N ILE A 360 15.10 6.74 8.91
CA ILE A 360 14.03 5.74 8.78
C ILE A 360 13.26 5.85 7.45
N TRP A 361 12.67 7.02 7.18
CA TRP A 361 11.66 7.17 6.11
C TRP A 361 11.93 8.31 5.14
N LEU A 362 12.61 9.38 5.56
CA LEU A 362 12.91 10.52 4.67
C LEU A 362 13.76 10.15 3.44
N PRO A 363 14.80 9.29 3.51
CA PRO A 363 15.54 8.87 2.32
C PRO A 363 14.74 7.97 1.37
N LYS A 364 13.67 7.35 1.89
CA LYS A 364 12.78 6.45 1.14
C LYS A 364 11.54 7.16 0.62
N LYS A 365 11.24 8.36 1.16
CA LYS A 365 10.27 9.28 0.60
C LYS A 365 10.89 9.74 -0.72
N TYR A 366 10.56 9.02 -1.80
CA TYR A 366 10.67 9.61 -3.13
C TYR A 366 10.06 11.00 -3.00
N PRO A 367 10.70 12.07 -3.48
CA PRO A 367 9.97 13.29 -3.67
C PRO A 367 8.79 12.86 -4.53
N LEU A 368 7.58 12.85 -3.94
CA LEU A 368 6.40 13.11 -4.73
C LEU A 368 6.87 14.26 -5.62
N LYS A 369 6.90 14.04 -6.93
CA LYS A 369 7.19 15.10 -7.89
C LYS A 369 6.03 16.08 -7.71
N ASN A 370 6.08 16.85 -6.63
CA ASN A 370 5.14 17.89 -6.31
C ASN A 370 5.36 18.83 -7.47
N VAL A 371 4.37 18.91 -8.34
CA VAL A 371 4.38 19.84 -9.46
C VAL A 371 4.70 21.21 -8.87
N PRO A 372 5.69 21.94 -9.42
CA PRO A 372 5.94 23.32 -9.01
C PRO A 372 4.63 24.11 -9.14
N LEU A 373 4.29 24.84 -8.07
CA LEU A 373 3.10 25.67 -7.97
C LEU A 373 3.42 27.11 -8.31
#